data_AF-A0A7W0TDY8-F1
#
_entry.id   AF-A0A7W0TDY8-F1
#
_cell.length_a   1.000
_cell.length_b   1.000
_cell.length_c   1.000
_cell.angle_alpha   90.00
_cell.angle_beta   90.00
_cell.angle_gamma   90.00
#
_symmetry.space_group_name_H-M   'P 1'
#
loop_
_entity.id
_entity.type
_entity.pdbx_description
1 polymer ?
#
loop_
_entity_poly.entity_id
_entity_poly.type
_entity_poly.pdbx_seq_one_letter_code
_entity_poly.pdbx_strand_id
1 'polypeptide(L)' 'RSVLLEPVTGQESHMIVRAASADALVHVPRGVGEIAAGDAVRYLDL' A
#
# COMPACT_ATOMS: atom_id res chain seq x y z
N ARG A 1 -18.78 -4.85 -4.10
CA ARG A 1 -18.18 -3.51 -4.35
C ARG A 1 -16.68 -3.68 -4.21
N SER A 2 -15.90 -3.30 -5.21
CA SER A 2 -14.43 -3.28 -5.14
C SER A 2 -13.95 -1.86 -4.87
N VAL A 3 -12.78 -1.74 -4.24
CA VAL A 3 -12.06 -0.48 -4.02
C VAL A 3 -10.74 -0.60 -4.79
N LEU A 4 -10.39 0.45 -5.53
CA LEU A 4 -9.09 0.57 -6.18
C LEU A 4 -8.15 1.31 -5.23
N LEU A 5 -6.95 0.77 -5.01
CA LEU A 5 -5.93 1.40 -4.17
C LEU A 5 -4.82 1.95 -5.07
N GLU A 6 -4.40 3.18 -4.79
CA GLU A 6 -3.27 3.80 -5.46
C GLU A 6 -2.06 3.80 -4.53
N PRO A 7 -0.88 3.31 -4.97
CA PRO A 7 0.30 3.29 -4.13
C PRO A 7 0.82 4.72 -3.91
N VAL A 8 0.93 5.11 -2.64
CA VAL A 8 1.64 6.34 -2.26
C VAL A 8 3.12 6.16 -2.56
N THR A 9 3.77 7.19 -3.11
CA THR A 9 5.22 7.17 -3.37
C THR A 9 6.00 7.69 -2.17
N GLY A 10 7.24 7.22 -1.99
CA GLY A 10 8.08 7.63 -0.88
C GLY A 10 7.68 6.97 0.45
N GLN A 11 7.49 5.65 0.44
CA GLN A 11 7.06 4.88 1.62
C GLN A 11 8.21 4.48 2.55
N GLU A 12 9.43 4.95 2.27
CA GLU A 12 10.57 4.72 3.13
C GLU A 12 10.34 5.38 4.49
N SER A 13 10.79 4.73 5.57
CA SER A 13 10.54 5.22 6.94
C SER A 13 11.05 6.64 7.21
N HIS A 14 12.10 7.08 6.52
CA HIS A 14 12.62 8.45 6.64
C HIS A 14 11.79 9.48 5.84
N MET A 15 10.93 9.03 4.95
CA MET A 15 9.98 9.83 4.16
C MET A 15 8.55 9.76 4.73
N ILE A 16 8.38 9.26 5.96
CA ILE A 16 7.06 8.90 6.51
C ILE A 16 6.02 10.01 6.49
N VAL A 17 6.42 11.29 6.45
CA VAL A 17 5.52 12.42 6.24
C VAL A 17 4.66 12.25 4.96
N ARG A 18 5.21 11.63 3.91
CA ARG A 18 4.48 11.34 2.66
C ARG A 18 3.53 10.15 2.82
N ALA A 19 3.99 9.08 3.47
CA ALA A 19 3.15 7.92 3.74
C ALA A 19 2.02 8.22 4.75
N ALA A 20 2.18 9.25 5.59
CA ALA A 20 1.19 9.66 6.58
C ALA A 20 -0.12 10.19 5.98
N SER A 21 -0.14 10.53 4.67
CA SER A 21 -1.38 10.89 3.97
C SER A 21 -2.14 9.68 3.41
N ALA A 22 -1.68 8.45 3.65
CA ALA A 22 -2.36 7.27 3.15
C ALA A 22 -3.69 7.04 3.89
N ASP A 23 -4.72 6.65 3.14
CA ASP A 23 -6.02 6.29 3.69
C ASP A 23 -6.09 4.82 4.15
N ALA A 24 -5.12 3.99 3.73
CA ALA A 24 -5.08 2.56 4.01
C ALA A 24 -3.65 1.97 3.96
N LEU A 25 -3.48 0.79 4.56
CA LEU A 25 -2.25 0.00 4.50
C LEU A 25 -2.47 -1.31 3.74
N VAL A 26 -1.59 -1.64 2.80
CA VAL A 26 -1.60 -2.92 2.08
C VAL A 26 -0.70 -3.93 2.78
N HIS A 27 -1.23 -5.14 3.06
CA HIS A 27 -0.43 -6.23 3.61
C HIS A 27 0.36 -6.92 2.49
N VAL A 28 1.67 -6.65 2.46
CA VAL A 28 2.63 -7.35 1.59
C VAL A 28 3.21 -8.57 2.32
N PRO A 29 2.91 -9.81 1.89
CA PRO A 29 3.49 -11.00 2.51
C PRO A 29 5.01 -11.03 2.31
N ARG A 30 5.74 -11.53 3.32
CA ARG A 30 7.19 -11.69 3.20
C ARG A 30 7.55 -12.59 2.02
N GLY A 31 8.57 -12.19 1.27
CA GLY A 31 9.05 -12.95 0.11
C GLY A 31 8.25 -12.72 -1.18
N VAL A 32 7.16 -11.95 -1.12
CA VAL A 32 6.53 -11.38 -2.32
C VAL A 32 7.38 -10.19 -2.72
N GLY A 33 7.97 -10.25 -3.91
CA GLY A 33 8.79 -9.17 -4.44
C GLY A 33 7.93 -7.96 -4.77
N GLU A 34 7.28 -7.99 -5.93
CA GLU A 34 6.41 -6.92 -6.41
C GLU A 34 4.96 -7.40 -6.48
N ILE A 35 4.01 -6.51 -6.19
CA ILE A 35 2.58 -6.72 -6.40
C ILE A 35 2.22 -6.00 -7.70
N ALA A 36 1.68 -6.72 -8.68
CA ALA A 36 1.36 -6.13 -9.97
C ALA A 36 0.08 -5.28 -9.90
N ALA A 37 -0.02 -4.28 -10.78
CA ALA A 37 -1.24 -3.50 -10.92
C ALA A 37 -2.41 -4.42 -11.31
N GLY A 38 -3.52 -4.33 -10.57
CA GLY A 38 -4.70 -5.16 -10.77
C GLY A 38 -4.74 -6.43 -9.93
N ASP A 39 -3.66 -6.79 -9.23
CA ASP A 39 -3.68 -7.89 -8.28
C ASP A 39 -4.61 -7.60 -7.10
N ALA A 40 -5.30 -8.64 -6.64
CA ALA A 40 -6.12 -8.55 -5.43
C ALA A 40 -5.24 -8.57 -4.18
N VAL A 41 -5.43 -7.57 -3.31
CA VAL A 41 -4.66 -7.42 -2.06
C VAL A 41 -5.56 -7.40 -0.83
N ARG A 42 -4.95 -7.69 0.33
CA ARG A 42 -5.56 -7.43 1.64
C ARG A 42 -5.09 -6.07 2.13
N TYR A 43 -6.02 -5.26 2.60
CA TYR A 43 -5.73 -3.92 3.12
C TYR A 43 -6.44 -3.67 4.45
N LEU A 44 -5.98 -2.66 5.17
CA LEU A 44 -6.56 -2.13 6.40
C LEU A 44 -6.84 -0.64 6.21
N ASP A 45 -8.06 -0.20 6.48
CA ASP A 45 -8.42 1.22 6.52
C ASP A 45 -7.81 1.92 7.75
N LEU A 46 -7.35 3.16 7.61
CA LEU A 46 -6.71 3.97 8.66
C LEU A 46 -7.62 5.02 9.30
#